data_AF-A0A937X231-F1
#
_entry.id   AF-A0A937X231-F1
#
_cell.length_a   1.000
_cell.length_b   1.000
_cell.length_c   1.000
_cell.angle_alpha   90.00
_cell.angle_beta   90.00
_cell.angle_gamma   90.00
#
_symmetry.space_group_name_H-M   'P 1'
#
loop_
_entity.id
_entity.type
_entity.pdbx_description
1 polymer ?
#
loop_
_entity_poly.entity_id
_entity_poly.type
_entity_poly.pdbx_seq_one_letter_code
_entity_poly.pdbx_strand_id
1 'polypeptide(L)'
;MLLEHPIDVLTHAIQSSPKYRHVDSGLIRRVVARELGRRKNPQDALKAARSTLHQIAGAYFAGRIQYTQWEEELEKAPDAAAFRAVCRSLLERHASMRERLYGMENLHKWIFDGTGPISSILDIGCGFHPIALEWMPLASDVRYEAFDLYSDLVAFLNRYFVMTRRNATAYACDVTAHTPENRADLALIFKLLPLLDHLPDADPLEMLKRLNTRWLAVSFPVTSLGGKEKGMVGHYATRFSSLIADRPWTVTSHVFPSELIFLVDKGKEETTQSVGIETVLSSTQNSKSKIQNRLTAPPDV
;
A
#
# COMPACT_ATOMS: atom_id res chain seq x y z
N MET A 1 -34.43 16.07 -18.83
CA MET A 1 -33.88 14.83 -18.24
C MET A 1 -32.54 14.56 -18.90
N LEU A 2 -31.44 14.80 -18.19
CA LEU A 2 -30.14 14.30 -18.66
C LEU A 2 -30.20 12.78 -18.59
N LEU A 3 -29.97 12.10 -19.71
CA LEU A 3 -29.82 10.64 -19.72
C LEU A 3 -28.60 10.31 -18.85
N GLU A 4 -28.81 9.57 -17.75
CA GLU A 4 -27.70 9.12 -16.91
C GLU A 4 -26.70 8.33 -17.76
N HIS A 5 -25.41 8.62 -17.58
CA HIS A 5 -24.37 7.95 -18.34
C HIS A 5 -24.39 6.44 -18.04
N PRO A 6 -24.27 5.53 -19.01
CA PRO A 6 -24.37 4.08 -18.78
C PRO A 6 -23.42 3.54 -17.68
N ILE A 7 -22.24 4.16 -17.53
CA ILE A 7 -21.30 3.87 -16.45
C ILE A 7 -21.92 4.15 -15.07
N ASP A 8 -22.62 5.28 -14.92
CA ASP A 8 -23.23 5.69 -13.65
C ASP A 8 -24.33 4.70 -13.26
N VAL A 9 -25.21 4.34 -14.20
CA VAL A 9 -26.30 3.40 -13.99
C VAL A 9 -25.77 2.05 -13.50
N LEU A 10 -24.75 1.49 -14.17
CA LEU A 10 -24.17 0.20 -13.78
C LEU A 10 -23.38 0.29 -12.47
N THR A 11 -22.72 1.42 -12.20
CA THR A 11 -22.02 1.66 -10.92
C THR A 11 -23.01 1.62 -9.76
N HIS A 12 -24.14 2.34 -9.86
CA HIS A 12 -25.20 2.30 -8.85
C HIS A 12 -25.80 0.90 -8.69
N ALA A 13 -26.00 0.17 -9.80
CA ALA A 13 -26.50 -1.21 -9.76
C ALA A 13 -25.52 -2.22 -9.11
N ILE A 14 -24.23 -1.89 -9.05
CA ILE A 14 -23.23 -2.67 -8.30
C ILE A 14 -23.26 -2.27 -6.83
N GLN A 15 -23.25 -0.98 -6.51
CA GLN A 15 -23.23 -0.45 -5.14
C GLN A 15 -24.54 -0.70 -4.37
N SER A 16 -25.65 -0.96 -5.06
CA SER A 16 -26.90 -1.40 -4.42
C SER A 16 -26.77 -2.80 -3.79
N SER A 17 -25.81 -3.61 -4.21
CA SER A 17 -25.49 -4.87 -3.56
C SER A 17 -24.76 -4.64 -2.23
N PRO A 18 -25.16 -5.29 -1.13
CA PRO A 18 -24.47 -5.18 0.16
C PRO A 18 -22.96 -5.46 0.07
N LYS A 19 -22.55 -6.33 -0.86
CA LYS A 19 -21.15 -6.75 -1.04
C LYS A 19 -20.21 -5.65 -1.54
N TYR A 20 -20.73 -4.71 -2.34
CA TYR A 20 -19.92 -3.69 -3.02
C TYR A 20 -20.29 -2.25 -2.63
N ARG A 21 -21.28 -2.08 -1.73
CA ARG A 21 -21.76 -0.78 -1.28
C ARG A 21 -20.65 0.15 -0.77
N HIS A 22 -19.65 -0.43 -0.10
CA HIS A 22 -18.56 0.31 0.55
C HIS A 22 -17.23 0.25 -0.20
N VAL A 23 -17.20 -0.34 -1.40
CA VAL A 23 -16.01 -0.33 -2.26
C VAL A 23 -15.88 1.05 -2.91
N ASP A 24 -14.65 1.52 -3.09
CA ASP A 24 -14.33 2.77 -3.77
C ASP A 24 -15.12 2.93 -5.08
N SER A 25 -15.86 4.04 -5.17
CA SER A 25 -16.74 4.31 -6.31
C SER A 25 -15.95 4.55 -7.60
N GLY A 26 -14.76 5.15 -7.50
CA GLY A 26 -13.87 5.38 -8.63
C GLY A 26 -13.43 4.07 -9.26
N LEU A 27 -13.05 3.08 -8.45
CA LEU A 27 -12.70 1.74 -8.88
C LEU A 27 -13.85 1.07 -9.63
N ILE A 28 -15.07 1.07 -9.05
CA ILE A 28 -16.24 0.47 -9.69
C ILE A 28 -16.49 1.11 -11.06
N ARG A 29 -16.42 2.44 -11.16
CA ARG A 29 -16.58 3.16 -12.43
C ARG A 29 -15.56 2.74 -13.47
N ARG A 30 -14.28 2.63 -13.11
CA ARG A 30 -13.21 2.21 -14.06
C ARG A 30 -13.41 0.78 -14.53
N VAL A 31 -13.76 -0.14 -13.63
CA VAL A 31 -14.07 -1.53 -14.00
C VAL A 31 -15.28 -1.58 -14.95
N VAL A 32 -16.36 -0.86 -14.63
CA VAL A 32 -17.56 -0.77 -15.49
C VAL A 32 -17.22 -0.19 -16.86
N ALA A 33 -16.44 0.90 -16.92
CA ALA A 33 -16.01 1.53 -18.16
C ALA A 33 -15.25 0.55 -19.06
N ARG A 34 -14.29 -0.20 -18.50
CA ARG A 34 -13.54 -1.24 -19.21
C ARG A 34 -14.47 -2.30 -19.79
N GLU A 35 -15.40 -2.81 -18.99
CA GLU A 35 -16.28 -3.89 -19.45
C GLU A 35 -17.30 -3.44 -20.50
N LEU A 36 -17.79 -2.19 -20.41
CA LEU A 36 -18.63 -1.58 -21.45
C LEU A 36 -17.87 -1.36 -22.76
N GLY A 37 -16.60 -0.96 -22.70
CA GLY A 37 -15.76 -0.84 -23.90
C GLY A 37 -15.49 -2.18 -24.60
N ARG A 38 -15.54 -3.29 -23.86
CA ARG A 38 -15.26 -4.64 -24.38
C ARG A 38 -16.51 -5.42 -24.82
N ARG A 39 -17.71 -4.98 -24.45
CA ARG A 39 -18.97 -5.75 -24.64
C ARG A 39 -20.05 -4.92 -25.27
N LYS A 40 -20.81 -5.56 -26.16
CA LYS A 40 -21.95 -4.93 -26.85
C LYS A 40 -23.18 -4.78 -25.95
N ASN A 41 -23.33 -5.64 -24.95
CA ASN A 41 -24.50 -5.70 -24.08
C ASN A 41 -24.16 -5.18 -22.65
N PRO A 42 -24.88 -4.16 -22.15
CA PRO A 42 -24.69 -3.64 -20.80
C PRO A 42 -24.87 -4.67 -19.67
N GLN A 43 -25.75 -5.66 -19.85
CA GLN A 43 -25.95 -6.71 -18.83
C GLN A 43 -24.74 -7.65 -18.74
N ASP A 44 -24.12 -7.97 -19.88
CA ASP A 44 -22.89 -8.77 -19.91
C ASP A 44 -21.71 -7.99 -19.32
N ALA A 45 -21.67 -6.67 -19.54
CA ALA A 45 -20.69 -5.78 -18.91
C ALA A 45 -20.88 -5.74 -17.38
N LEU A 46 -22.12 -5.62 -16.89
CA LEU A 46 -22.43 -5.66 -15.47
C LEU A 46 -22.00 -6.98 -14.82
N LYS A 47 -22.29 -8.12 -15.48
CA LYS A 47 -21.89 -9.44 -14.99
C LYS A 47 -20.36 -9.58 -14.93
N ALA A 48 -19.66 -9.14 -15.97
CA ALA A 48 -18.21 -9.17 -16.01
C ALA A 48 -17.58 -8.25 -14.95
N ALA A 49 -18.11 -7.04 -14.76
CA ALA A 49 -17.65 -6.10 -13.75
C ALA A 49 -17.81 -6.70 -12.34
N ARG A 50 -18.96 -7.30 -12.04
CA ARG A 50 -19.18 -8.03 -10.78
C ARG A 50 -18.22 -9.19 -10.59
N SER A 51 -17.85 -9.90 -11.66
CA SER A 51 -16.85 -10.98 -11.61
C SER A 51 -15.47 -10.44 -11.26
N THR A 52 -15.02 -9.35 -11.87
CA THR A 52 -13.74 -8.70 -11.54
C THR A 52 -13.75 -8.20 -10.09
N LEU A 53 -14.80 -7.48 -9.66
CA LEU A 53 -14.93 -6.99 -8.29
C LEU A 53 -14.95 -8.15 -7.28
N HIS A 54 -15.54 -9.29 -7.64
CA HIS A 54 -15.51 -10.48 -6.79
C HIS A 54 -14.08 -11.01 -6.60
N GLN A 55 -13.25 -11.02 -7.65
CA GLN A 55 -11.87 -11.52 -7.59
C GLN A 55 -10.98 -10.61 -6.73
N ILE A 56 -11.15 -9.30 -6.81
CA ILE A 56 -10.25 -8.35 -6.14
C ILE A 56 -10.71 -7.97 -4.73
N ALA A 57 -12.02 -7.91 -4.48
CA ALA A 57 -12.59 -7.36 -3.25
C ALA A 57 -13.44 -8.41 -2.52
N GLY A 58 -14.01 -9.36 -3.26
CA GLY A 58 -15.11 -10.18 -2.76
C GLY A 58 -14.78 -11.46 -2.01
N ALA A 59 -13.52 -11.87 -1.90
CA ALA A 59 -13.15 -13.23 -1.47
C ALA A 59 -12.56 -13.32 -0.04
N TYR A 60 -12.37 -12.19 0.65
CA TYR A 60 -11.55 -12.18 1.86
C TYR A 60 -12.31 -12.23 3.19
N PHE A 61 -13.59 -11.84 3.24
CA PHE A 61 -14.39 -11.87 4.47
C PHE A 61 -15.17 -13.19 4.58
N ALA A 62 -14.98 -13.91 5.68
CA ALA A 62 -15.80 -15.07 6.03
C ALA A 62 -17.07 -14.61 6.75
N GLY A 63 -18.22 -14.81 6.11
CA GLY A 63 -19.52 -14.53 6.72
C GLY A 63 -19.92 -13.05 6.71
N ARG A 64 -20.87 -12.70 7.59
CA ARG A 64 -21.43 -11.35 7.68
C ARG A 64 -20.52 -10.45 8.51
N ILE A 65 -20.18 -9.29 7.96
CA ILE A 65 -19.43 -8.24 8.64
C ILE A 65 -20.31 -7.59 9.72
N GLN A 66 -19.79 -7.48 10.94
CA GLN A 66 -20.51 -7.00 12.13
C GLN A 66 -19.63 -6.04 12.94
N TYR A 67 -19.12 -4.98 12.31
CA TYR A 67 -18.19 -4.03 12.92
C TYR A 67 -18.64 -3.51 14.28
N THR A 68 -19.90 -3.09 14.43
CA THR A 68 -20.44 -2.60 15.71
C THR A 68 -20.35 -3.64 16.83
N GLN A 69 -20.69 -4.91 16.54
CA GLN A 69 -20.57 -5.98 17.52
C GLN A 69 -19.10 -6.22 17.91
N TRP A 70 -18.19 -6.20 16.93
CA TRP A 70 -16.77 -6.41 17.18
C TRP A 70 -16.14 -5.28 17.99
N GLU A 71 -16.56 -4.04 17.74
CA GLU A 71 -16.17 -2.88 18.55
C GLU A 71 -16.65 -3.06 20.00
N GLU A 72 -17.90 -3.44 20.22
CA GLU A 72 -18.41 -3.73 21.56
C GLU A 72 -17.67 -4.87 22.26
N GLU A 73 -17.31 -5.94 21.54
CA GLU A 73 -16.52 -7.07 22.08
C GLU A 73 -15.11 -6.61 22.51
N LEU A 74 -14.48 -5.72 21.74
CA LEU A 74 -13.18 -5.13 22.07
C LEU A 74 -13.27 -4.20 23.29
N GLU A 75 -14.30 -3.35 23.36
CA GLU A 75 -14.52 -2.42 24.49
C GLU A 75 -14.84 -3.14 25.80
N LYS A 76 -15.55 -4.27 25.74
CA LYS A 76 -15.93 -5.08 26.91
C LYS A 76 -14.83 -6.02 27.39
N ALA A 77 -13.69 -6.09 26.69
CA ALA A 77 -12.59 -6.96 27.10
C ALA A 77 -12.03 -6.51 28.47
N PRO A 78 -12.03 -7.37 29.50
CA PRO A 78 -11.67 -6.97 30.87
C PRO A 78 -10.17 -6.71 31.07
N ASP A 79 -9.32 -7.26 30.21
CA ASP A 79 -7.87 -7.15 30.29
C ASP A 79 -7.22 -7.30 28.91
N ALA A 80 -5.90 -7.09 28.84
CA ALA A 80 -5.13 -7.17 27.61
C ALA A 80 -5.12 -8.58 26.97
N ALA A 81 -5.26 -9.64 27.77
CA ALA A 81 -5.28 -11.01 27.27
C ALA A 81 -6.60 -11.31 26.56
N ALA A 82 -7.72 -10.92 27.18
CA ALA A 82 -9.05 -11.00 26.57
C ALA A 82 -9.15 -10.12 25.32
N PHE A 83 -8.59 -8.91 25.35
CA PHE A 83 -8.57 -8.02 24.19
C PHE A 83 -7.82 -8.65 23.00
N ARG A 84 -6.63 -9.22 23.27
CA ARG A 84 -5.85 -9.96 22.25
C ARG A 84 -6.58 -11.20 21.75
N ALA A 85 -7.34 -11.89 22.60
CA ALA A 85 -8.16 -13.03 22.19
C ALA A 85 -9.28 -12.61 21.21
N VAL A 86 -9.96 -11.48 21.49
CA VAL A 86 -10.94 -10.89 20.56
C VAL A 86 -10.25 -10.53 19.24
N CYS A 87 -9.13 -9.81 19.28
CA CYS A 87 -8.35 -9.46 18.09
C CYS A 87 -7.99 -10.69 17.25
N ARG A 88 -7.53 -11.78 17.89
CA ARG A 88 -7.21 -13.04 17.20
C ARG A 88 -8.44 -13.62 16.51
N SER A 89 -9.59 -13.64 17.18
CA SER A 89 -10.85 -14.12 16.61
C SER A 89 -11.31 -13.28 15.40
N LEU A 90 -11.01 -11.98 15.37
CA LEU A 90 -11.29 -11.11 14.23
C LEU A 90 -10.38 -11.43 13.06
N LEU A 91 -9.08 -11.62 13.32
CA LEU A 91 -8.10 -12.04 12.31
C LEU A 91 -8.48 -13.39 11.66
N GLU A 92 -9.04 -14.33 12.41
CA GLU A 92 -9.51 -15.63 11.87
C GLU A 92 -10.67 -15.48 10.87
N ARG A 93 -11.45 -14.40 10.93
CA ARG A 93 -12.59 -14.16 10.04
C ARG A 93 -12.18 -13.61 8.67
N HIS A 94 -10.92 -13.22 8.49
CA HIS A 94 -10.39 -12.74 7.21
C HIS A 94 -9.47 -13.79 6.59
N ALA A 95 -9.78 -14.29 5.39
CA ALA A 95 -9.12 -15.44 4.78
C ALA A 95 -7.58 -15.28 4.72
N SER A 96 -7.10 -14.12 4.25
CA SER A 96 -5.65 -13.84 4.17
C SER A 96 -4.99 -13.82 5.54
N MET A 97 -5.71 -13.41 6.59
CA MET A 97 -5.15 -13.32 7.95
C MET A 97 -5.20 -14.68 8.65
N ARG A 98 -6.30 -15.43 8.50
CA ARG A 98 -6.45 -16.79 9.03
C ARG A 98 -5.31 -17.71 8.59
N GLU A 99 -4.91 -17.64 7.32
CA GLU A 99 -3.76 -18.38 6.80
C GLU A 99 -2.42 -17.94 7.41
N ARG A 100 -2.28 -16.66 7.78
CA ARG A 100 -1.05 -16.07 8.32
C ARG A 100 -0.89 -16.31 9.82
N LEU A 101 -1.97 -16.45 10.58
CA LEU A 101 -1.97 -16.46 12.05
C LEU A 101 -0.93 -17.38 12.70
N TYR A 102 -0.71 -18.58 12.15
CA TYR A 102 0.24 -19.56 12.72
C TYR A 102 1.72 -19.17 12.52
N GLY A 103 2.03 -18.30 11.56
CA GLY A 103 3.39 -17.85 11.26
C GLY A 103 3.60 -16.34 11.38
N MET A 104 2.59 -15.60 11.82
CA MET A 104 2.55 -14.14 11.77
C MET A 104 3.71 -13.48 12.52
N GLU A 105 3.97 -13.91 13.76
CA GLU A 105 5.07 -13.36 14.58
C GLU A 105 6.43 -13.63 13.94
N ASN A 106 6.66 -14.83 13.39
CA ASN A 106 7.90 -15.16 12.69
C ASN A 106 8.06 -14.36 11.39
N LEU A 107 6.96 -14.12 10.66
CA LEU A 107 6.96 -13.29 9.47
C LEU A 107 7.33 -11.85 9.81
N HIS A 108 6.70 -11.25 10.82
CA HIS A 108 7.02 -9.89 11.25
C HIS A 108 8.45 -9.80 11.77
N LYS A 109 8.90 -10.76 12.59
CA LYS A 109 10.27 -10.80 13.06
C LYS A 109 11.28 -10.84 11.90
N TRP A 110 11.07 -11.70 10.90
CA TRP A 110 11.95 -11.81 9.74
C TRP A 110 12.03 -10.49 8.96
N ILE A 111 10.91 -9.77 8.79
CA ILE A 111 10.88 -8.45 8.16
C ILE A 111 11.68 -7.44 8.98
N PHE A 112 11.43 -7.33 10.29
CA PHE A 112 12.07 -6.31 11.13
C PHE A 112 13.56 -6.59 11.37
N ASP A 113 13.97 -7.85 11.46
CA ASP A 113 15.39 -8.23 11.48
C ASP A 113 16.12 -7.81 10.19
N GLY A 114 15.44 -7.94 9.03
CA GLY A 114 16.03 -7.61 7.73
C GLY A 114 16.07 -6.11 7.40
N THR A 115 15.20 -5.32 8.02
CA THR A 115 15.10 -3.86 7.79
C THR A 115 15.86 -3.03 8.82
N GLY A 116 16.02 -3.54 10.03
CA GLY A 116 16.45 -2.77 11.19
C GLY A 116 15.30 -1.97 11.82
N PRO A 117 15.60 -0.96 12.65
CA PRO A 117 14.56 -0.15 13.29
C PRO A 117 13.70 0.60 12.26
N ILE A 118 12.38 0.47 12.41
CA ILE A 118 11.36 1.14 11.59
C ILE A 118 10.59 2.12 12.48
N SER A 119 10.42 3.36 12.01
CA SER A 119 9.65 4.40 12.69
C SER A 119 8.33 4.71 11.98
N SER A 120 8.17 4.25 10.73
CA SER A 120 6.98 4.52 9.91
C SER A 120 6.67 3.41 8.92
N ILE A 121 5.39 3.05 8.81
CA ILE A 121 4.89 1.95 7.97
C ILE A 121 3.72 2.44 7.10
N LEU A 122 3.73 2.09 5.81
CA LEU A 122 2.54 2.06 4.96
C LEU A 122 2.05 0.62 4.80
N ASP A 123 0.78 0.35 5.03
CA ASP A 123 0.17 -0.97 4.84
C ASP A 123 -0.85 -0.91 3.70
N ILE A 124 -0.47 -1.46 2.54
CA ILE A 124 -1.16 -1.28 1.26
C ILE A 124 -2.06 -2.48 0.97
N GLY A 125 -3.37 -2.24 0.83
CA GLY A 125 -4.36 -3.32 0.76
C GLY A 125 -4.47 -4.04 2.11
N CYS A 126 -4.58 -3.28 3.19
CA CYS A 126 -4.28 -3.74 4.54
C CYS A 126 -5.25 -4.83 5.04
N GLY A 127 -6.51 -4.85 4.59
CA GLY A 127 -7.54 -5.72 5.15
C GLY A 127 -7.59 -5.61 6.68
N PHE A 128 -7.58 -6.75 7.37
CA PHE A 128 -7.48 -6.83 8.83
C PHE A 128 -6.05 -6.87 9.38
N HIS A 129 -5.03 -6.73 8.52
CA HIS A 129 -3.64 -6.77 8.96
C HIS A 129 -3.29 -5.73 10.04
N PRO A 130 -3.87 -4.52 10.10
CA PRO A 130 -3.54 -3.58 11.16
C PRO A 130 -3.91 -4.05 12.59
N ILE A 131 -4.85 -5.00 12.73
CA ILE A 131 -5.15 -5.65 14.02
C ILE A 131 -3.94 -6.46 14.51
N ALA A 132 -3.06 -6.90 13.60
CA ALA A 132 -1.84 -7.61 13.93
C ALA A 132 -0.80 -6.74 14.67
N LEU A 133 -0.98 -5.42 14.73
CA LEU A 133 -0.11 -4.51 15.51
C LEU A 133 0.05 -4.94 16.96
N GLU A 134 -0.92 -5.66 17.51
CA GLU A 134 -0.81 -6.24 18.84
C GLU A 134 0.37 -7.19 18.98
N TRP A 135 0.79 -7.88 17.92
CA TRP A 135 1.88 -8.87 17.93
C TRP A 135 3.16 -8.41 17.23
N MET A 136 3.19 -7.21 16.66
CA MET A 136 4.39 -6.70 15.99
C MET A 136 5.42 -6.19 17.03
N PRO A 137 6.72 -6.51 16.88
CA PRO A 137 7.77 -5.99 17.75
C PRO A 137 8.16 -4.55 17.36
N LEU A 138 7.20 -3.63 17.40
CA LEU A 138 7.35 -2.23 17.04
C LEU A 138 7.38 -1.33 18.27
N ALA A 139 8.08 -0.20 18.16
CA ALA A 139 8.00 0.86 19.16
C ALA A 139 6.58 1.47 19.22
N SER A 140 6.18 1.98 20.38
CA SER A 140 4.80 2.47 20.59
C SER A 140 4.46 3.74 19.80
N ASP A 141 5.47 4.48 19.35
CA ASP A 141 5.36 5.74 18.61
C ASP A 141 5.45 5.58 17.08
N VAL A 142 5.64 4.35 16.57
CA VAL A 142 5.67 4.06 15.13
C VAL A 142 4.43 4.60 14.45
N ARG A 143 4.63 5.41 13.41
CA ARG A 143 3.54 5.90 12.56
C ARG A 143 3.07 4.78 11.64
N TYR A 144 1.78 4.46 11.66
CA TYR A 144 1.20 3.41 10.83
C TYR A 144 0.06 3.95 9.95
N GLU A 145 0.22 3.90 8.63
CA GLU A 145 -0.81 4.35 7.69
C GLU A 145 -1.32 3.17 6.88
N ALA A 146 -2.61 2.86 7.02
CA ALA A 146 -3.24 1.70 6.40
C ALA A 146 -4.15 2.14 5.24
N PHE A 147 -4.13 1.42 4.12
CA PHE A 147 -4.88 1.77 2.91
C PHE A 147 -5.68 0.57 2.42
N ASP A 148 -6.99 0.74 2.23
CA ASP A 148 -7.86 -0.31 1.69
C ASP A 148 -9.01 0.26 0.84
N LEU A 149 -9.62 -0.58 0.01
CA LEU A 149 -10.72 -0.20 -0.88
C LEU A 149 -12.05 0.01 -0.15
N TYR A 150 -12.19 -0.54 1.05
CA TYR A 150 -13.44 -0.62 1.80
C TYR A 150 -13.58 0.52 2.82
N SER A 151 -14.51 1.44 2.59
CA SER A 151 -14.73 2.59 3.49
C SER A 151 -15.22 2.21 4.89
N ASP A 152 -16.01 1.13 4.98
CA ASP A 152 -16.56 0.60 6.23
C ASP A 152 -15.48 -0.11 7.06
N LEU A 153 -14.61 -0.89 6.40
CA LEU A 153 -13.39 -1.43 7.00
C LEU A 153 -12.51 -0.30 7.56
N VAL A 154 -12.24 0.73 6.76
CA VAL A 154 -11.42 1.88 7.18
C VAL A 154 -12.01 2.58 8.39
N ALA A 155 -13.33 2.77 8.42
CA ALA A 155 -14.01 3.35 9.58
C ALA A 155 -13.84 2.49 10.84
N PHE A 156 -13.96 1.17 10.72
CA PHE A 156 -13.71 0.23 11.82
C PHE A 156 -12.25 0.29 12.30
N LEU A 157 -11.28 0.25 11.37
CA LEU A 157 -9.84 0.31 11.71
C LEU A 157 -9.47 1.60 12.43
N ASN A 158 -10.02 2.74 12.00
CA ASN A 158 -9.77 4.02 12.68
C ASN A 158 -10.34 4.03 14.11
N ARG A 159 -11.53 3.46 14.35
CA ARG A 159 -12.04 3.28 15.72
C ARG A 159 -11.14 2.36 16.55
N TYR A 160 -10.65 1.27 15.94
CA TYR A 160 -9.68 0.36 16.56
C TYR A 160 -8.36 1.06 16.95
N PHE A 161 -7.81 1.93 16.12
CA PHE A 161 -6.59 2.68 16.43
C PHE A 161 -6.77 3.65 17.60
N VAL A 162 -7.95 4.29 17.70
CA VAL A 162 -8.30 5.13 18.85
C VAL A 162 -8.37 4.30 20.13
N MET A 163 -9.05 3.15 20.10
CA MET A 163 -9.16 2.24 21.26
C MET A 163 -7.79 1.77 21.76
N THR A 164 -6.88 1.45 20.83
CA THR A 164 -5.54 0.92 21.13
C THR A 164 -4.48 2.02 21.33
N ARG A 165 -4.85 3.30 21.20
CA ARG A 165 -3.96 4.47 21.31
C ARG A 165 -2.72 4.37 20.42
N ARG A 166 -2.89 3.84 19.21
CA ARG A 166 -1.80 3.71 18.23
C ARG A 166 -1.64 5.02 17.45
N ASN A 167 -0.39 5.37 17.11
CA ASN A 167 -0.10 6.45 16.15
C ASN A 167 -0.42 5.97 14.73
N ALA A 168 -1.69 5.77 14.45
CA ALA A 168 -2.15 5.09 13.25
C ALA A 168 -3.38 5.73 12.62
N THR A 169 -3.50 5.63 11.30
CA THR A 169 -4.66 6.11 10.54
C THR A 169 -4.91 5.21 9.34
N ALA A 170 -6.17 4.89 9.08
CA ALA A 170 -6.61 4.15 7.90
C ALA A 170 -7.28 5.09 6.89
N TYR A 171 -7.06 4.83 5.60
CA TYR A 171 -7.60 5.60 4.48
C TYR A 171 -8.30 4.68 3.48
N ALA A 172 -9.49 5.11 3.04
CA ALA A 172 -10.18 4.47 1.92
C ALA A 172 -9.52 4.92 0.62
N CYS A 173 -8.86 3.99 -0.07
CA CYS A 173 -7.98 4.32 -1.18
C CYS A 173 -7.91 3.17 -2.20
N ASP A 174 -8.19 3.51 -3.45
CA ASP A 174 -7.79 2.70 -4.59
C ASP A 174 -6.36 3.02 -4.98
N VAL A 175 -5.43 2.21 -4.48
CA VAL A 175 -3.98 2.39 -4.62
C VAL A 175 -3.49 2.30 -6.07
N THR A 176 -4.31 1.76 -6.98
CA THR A 176 -4.01 1.74 -8.44
C THR A 176 -4.33 3.05 -9.13
N ALA A 177 -5.25 3.85 -8.55
CA ALA A 177 -5.55 5.19 -9.03
C ALA A 177 -4.72 6.25 -8.29
N HIS A 178 -4.54 6.05 -6.99
CA HIS A 178 -3.87 7.00 -6.10
C HIS A 178 -2.91 6.24 -5.18
N THR A 179 -1.68 6.01 -5.64
CA THR A 179 -0.65 5.44 -4.78
C THR A 179 -0.24 6.46 -3.72
N PRO A 180 -0.18 6.10 -2.42
CA PRO A 180 0.21 7.03 -1.36
C PRO A 180 1.63 7.60 -1.57
N GLU A 181 1.77 8.92 -1.41
CA GLU A 181 3.05 9.64 -1.55
C GLU A 181 3.74 9.88 -0.21
N ASN A 182 3.05 9.53 0.89
CA ASN A 182 3.56 9.62 2.25
C ASN A 182 4.91 8.91 2.36
N ARG A 183 5.91 9.61 2.90
CA ARG A 183 7.21 9.00 3.17
C ARG A 183 7.08 8.02 4.33
N ALA A 184 7.63 6.82 4.21
CA ALA A 184 7.77 5.89 5.32
C ALA A 184 9.05 5.06 5.20
N ASP A 185 9.43 4.33 6.25
CA ASP A 185 10.61 3.47 6.18
C ASP A 185 10.30 2.17 5.44
N LEU A 186 9.10 1.62 5.66
CA LEU A 186 8.65 0.33 5.14
C LEU A 186 7.23 0.43 4.55
N ALA A 187 7.02 -0.16 3.38
CA ALA A 187 5.69 -0.49 2.89
C ALA A 187 5.43 -2.00 2.95
N LEU A 188 4.27 -2.39 3.48
CA LEU A 188 3.77 -3.76 3.51
C LEU A 188 2.77 -3.93 2.35
N ILE A 189 3.01 -4.91 1.48
CA ILE A 189 2.20 -5.19 0.31
C ILE A 189 1.90 -6.70 0.30
N PHE A 190 0.95 -7.11 1.14
CA PHE A 190 0.70 -8.52 1.39
C PHE A 190 -0.41 -9.09 0.51
N LYS A 191 -0.07 -10.07 -0.35
CA LYS A 191 -0.97 -10.75 -1.28
C LYS A 191 -1.77 -9.83 -2.22
N LEU A 192 -1.34 -8.57 -2.36
CA LEU A 192 -2.04 -7.57 -3.18
C LEU A 192 -1.71 -7.68 -4.67
N LEU A 193 -0.43 -7.87 -5.02
CA LEU A 193 -0.01 -7.79 -6.43
C LEU A 193 -0.73 -8.76 -7.37
N PRO A 194 -1.08 -10.01 -6.97
CA PRO A 194 -1.90 -10.89 -7.81
C PRO A 194 -3.30 -10.35 -8.12
N LEU A 195 -3.86 -9.51 -7.24
CA LEU A 195 -5.18 -8.90 -7.43
C LEU A 195 -5.14 -7.78 -8.47
N LEU A 196 -4.02 -7.06 -8.52
CA LEU A 196 -3.83 -5.95 -9.45
C LEU A 196 -3.83 -6.43 -10.91
N ASP A 197 -3.43 -7.68 -11.19
CA ASP A 197 -3.47 -8.28 -12.53
C ASP A 197 -4.89 -8.34 -13.13
N HIS A 198 -5.92 -8.28 -12.28
CA HIS A 198 -7.32 -8.29 -12.72
C HIS A 198 -7.88 -6.89 -12.97
N LEU A 199 -7.15 -5.83 -12.61
CA LEU A 199 -7.61 -4.45 -12.72
C LEU A 199 -7.24 -3.80 -14.06
N PRO A 200 -8.12 -2.93 -14.60
CA PRO A 200 -7.75 -2.06 -15.71
C PRO A 200 -6.60 -1.15 -15.27
N ASP A 201 -5.61 -0.96 -16.14
CA ASP A 201 -4.61 0.11 -16.01
C ASP A 201 -3.75 0.04 -14.74
N ALA A 202 -3.84 -1.07 -13.99
CA ALA A 202 -2.99 -1.30 -12.85
C ALA A 202 -1.57 -1.64 -13.33
N ASP A 203 -0.60 -0.87 -12.85
CA ASP A 203 0.81 -1.12 -13.06
C ASP A 203 1.45 -1.40 -11.69
N PRO A 204 1.62 -2.69 -11.33
CA PRO A 204 2.25 -3.08 -10.08
C PRO A 204 3.67 -2.51 -9.92
N LEU A 205 4.47 -2.43 -10.99
CA LEU A 205 5.83 -1.92 -10.89
C LEU A 205 5.82 -0.42 -10.62
N GLU A 206 4.99 0.34 -11.33
CA GLU A 206 4.86 1.78 -11.11
C GLU A 206 4.34 2.09 -9.71
N MET A 207 3.39 1.32 -9.18
CA MET A 207 2.94 1.45 -7.79
C MET A 207 4.11 1.26 -6.81
N LEU A 208 4.90 0.18 -6.95
CA LEU A 208 6.05 -0.07 -6.07
C LEU A 208 7.13 1.02 -6.16
N LYS A 209 7.32 1.61 -7.35
CA LYS A 209 8.24 2.73 -7.55
C LYS A 209 7.76 3.98 -6.83
N ARG A 210 6.47 4.31 -6.93
CA ARG A 210 5.86 5.53 -6.37
C ARG A 210 5.79 5.53 -4.85
N LEU A 211 5.69 4.37 -4.21
CA LEU A 211 5.75 4.28 -2.75
C LEU A 211 7.07 4.87 -2.25
N ASN A 212 6.99 5.99 -1.53
CA ASN A 212 8.14 6.73 -1.00
C ASN A 212 8.69 6.04 0.26
N THR A 213 9.19 4.83 0.08
CA THR A 213 9.79 4.02 1.14
C THR A 213 11.14 3.47 0.73
N ARG A 214 11.99 3.20 1.73
CA ARG A 214 13.24 2.48 1.50
C ARG A 214 12.96 0.99 1.33
N TRP A 215 12.16 0.43 2.24
CA TRP A 215 11.87 -0.99 2.27
C TRP A 215 10.49 -1.30 1.70
N LEU A 216 10.39 -2.43 0.99
CA LEU A 216 9.13 -3.06 0.61
C LEU A 216 9.11 -4.49 1.14
N ALA A 217 8.04 -4.90 1.81
CA ALA A 217 7.76 -6.28 2.13
C ALA A 217 6.57 -6.76 1.28
N VAL A 218 6.86 -7.53 0.22
CA VAL A 218 5.87 -7.97 -0.76
C VAL A 218 5.61 -9.46 -0.60
N SER A 219 4.36 -9.86 -0.33
CA SER A 219 4.03 -11.28 -0.17
C SER A 219 3.04 -11.81 -1.20
N PHE A 220 3.11 -13.12 -1.42
CA PHE A 220 2.29 -13.90 -2.35
C PHE A 220 1.74 -15.15 -1.65
N PRO A 221 0.52 -15.61 -1.98
CA PRO A 221 0.01 -16.86 -1.44
C PRO A 221 0.79 -18.06 -2.01
N VAL A 222 1.09 -19.06 -1.18
CA VAL A 222 1.78 -20.30 -1.62
C VAL A 222 0.83 -21.39 -2.08
N THR A 223 -0.46 -21.24 -1.79
CA THR A 223 -1.54 -22.12 -2.25
C THR A 223 -2.50 -21.34 -3.13
N SER A 224 -3.09 -22.00 -4.13
CA SER A 224 -4.27 -21.45 -4.79
C SER A 224 -5.48 -21.51 -3.84
N LEU A 225 -6.45 -20.60 -4.00
CA LEU A 225 -7.73 -20.63 -3.25
C LEU A 225 -8.49 -21.97 -3.38
N GLY A 226 -8.15 -22.79 -4.38
CA GLY A 226 -8.68 -24.15 -4.61
C GLY A 226 -7.79 -25.31 -4.13
N GLY A 227 -6.76 -25.05 -3.33
CA GLY A 227 -5.96 -26.07 -2.63
C GLY A 227 -4.90 -26.80 -3.46
N LYS A 228 -4.61 -26.39 -4.70
CA LYS A 228 -3.48 -26.94 -5.47
C LYS A 228 -2.19 -26.18 -5.14
N GLU A 229 -1.23 -26.89 -4.55
CA GLU A 229 0.10 -26.40 -4.15
C GLU A 229 1.14 -26.36 -5.29
N LYS A 230 1.03 -27.24 -6.29
CA LYS A 230 2.13 -27.50 -7.22
C LYS A 230 2.43 -26.30 -8.13
N GLY A 231 3.56 -25.63 -7.87
CA GLY A 231 4.17 -24.62 -8.74
C GLY A 231 3.88 -23.17 -8.39
N MET A 232 3.05 -22.86 -7.38
CA MET A 232 2.68 -21.48 -7.04
C MET A 232 3.88 -20.64 -6.56
N VAL A 233 4.71 -21.21 -5.69
CA VAL A 233 5.94 -20.54 -5.21
C VAL A 233 6.86 -20.20 -6.38
N GLY A 234 7.12 -21.17 -7.26
CA GLY A 234 7.96 -20.95 -8.45
C GLY A 234 7.36 -19.93 -9.41
N HIS A 235 6.04 -19.99 -9.65
CA HIS A 235 5.32 -19.03 -10.48
C HIS A 235 5.46 -17.60 -9.96
N TYR A 236 5.17 -17.37 -8.68
CA TYR A 236 5.26 -16.02 -8.10
C TYR A 236 6.70 -15.54 -7.93
N ALA A 237 7.65 -16.43 -7.66
CA ALA A 237 9.06 -16.06 -7.62
C ALA A 237 9.56 -15.59 -8.98
N THR A 238 9.25 -16.31 -10.05
CA THR A 238 9.58 -15.90 -11.42
C THR A 238 8.85 -14.60 -11.78
N ARG A 239 7.54 -14.51 -11.49
CA ARG A 239 6.74 -13.30 -11.78
C ARG A 239 7.32 -12.07 -11.09
N PHE A 240 7.62 -12.15 -9.80
CA PHE A 240 8.14 -11.00 -9.06
C PHE A 240 9.56 -10.63 -9.50
N SER A 241 10.42 -11.62 -9.73
CA SER A 241 11.78 -11.37 -10.24
C SER A 241 11.74 -10.67 -11.60
N SER A 242 10.89 -11.12 -12.53
CA SER A 242 10.69 -10.45 -13.82
C SER A 242 10.12 -9.05 -13.69
N LEU A 243 9.20 -8.83 -12.74
CA LEU A 243 8.58 -7.52 -12.50
C LEU A 243 9.63 -6.45 -12.14
N ILE A 244 10.68 -6.82 -11.41
CA ILE A 244 11.69 -5.89 -10.87
C ILE A 244 13.08 -6.06 -11.51
N ALA A 245 13.21 -6.86 -12.56
CA ALA A 245 14.51 -7.29 -13.11
C ALA A 245 15.46 -6.13 -13.44
N ASP A 246 14.93 -5.02 -13.97
CA ASP A 246 15.72 -3.84 -14.37
C ASP A 246 15.86 -2.81 -13.25
N ARG A 247 15.56 -3.18 -12.00
CA ARG A 247 15.65 -2.26 -10.85
C ARG A 247 16.95 -2.53 -10.09
N PRO A 248 17.65 -1.48 -9.64
CA PRO A 248 18.84 -1.62 -8.81
C PRO A 248 18.49 -1.96 -7.34
N TRP A 249 17.47 -2.79 -7.13
CA TRP A 249 16.95 -3.12 -5.80
C TRP A 249 17.58 -4.41 -5.30
N THR A 250 17.91 -4.44 -4.01
CA THR A 250 18.41 -5.67 -3.37
C THR A 250 17.22 -6.44 -2.82
N VAL A 251 17.18 -7.75 -3.06
CA VAL A 251 16.03 -8.59 -2.70
C VAL A 251 16.48 -9.81 -1.93
N THR A 252 15.83 -10.06 -0.80
CA THR A 252 15.88 -11.34 -0.08
C THR A 252 14.49 -11.94 -0.02
N SER A 253 14.38 -13.26 0.03
CA SER A 253 13.09 -13.94 0.05
C SER A 253 13.04 -15.05 1.09
N HIS A 254 11.84 -15.32 1.61
CA HIS A 254 11.59 -16.44 2.51
C HIS A 254 10.24 -17.07 2.21
N VAL A 255 10.14 -18.39 2.41
CA VAL A 255 8.89 -19.15 2.25
C VAL A 255 8.39 -19.55 3.63
N PHE A 256 7.31 -18.91 4.06
CA PHE A 256 6.52 -19.32 5.22
C PHE A 256 5.44 -20.34 4.80
N PRO A 257 4.82 -21.08 5.74
CA PRO A 257 3.83 -22.11 5.43
C PRO A 257 2.66 -21.65 4.54
N SER A 258 2.27 -20.38 4.62
CA SER A 258 1.17 -19.81 3.83
C SER A 258 1.58 -18.70 2.85
N GLU A 259 2.84 -18.24 2.89
CA GLU A 259 3.28 -17.04 2.17
C GLU A 259 4.71 -17.12 1.67
N LEU A 260 4.92 -16.78 0.40
CA LEU A 260 6.22 -16.41 -0.14
C LEU A 260 6.36 -14.91 0.03
N ILE A 261 7.38 -14.46 0.75
CA ILE A 261 7.63 -13.03 0.98
C ILE A 261 8.98 -12.62 0.44
N PHE A 262 9.03 -11.42 -0.12
CA PHE A 262 10.22 -10.72 -0.57
C PHE A 262 10.42 -9.48 0.28
N LEU A 263 11.62 -9.29 0.80
CA LEU A 263 12.06 -8.03 1.37
C LEU A 263 12.98 -7.33 0.37
N VAL A 264 12.60 -6.12 -0.01
CA VAL A 264 13.27 -5.33 -1.05
C VAL A 264 13.85 -4.07 -0.41
N ASP A 265 15.16 -3.85 -0.56
CA ASP A 265 15.81 -2.56 -0.29
C ASP A 265 15.86 -1.76 -1.61
N LYS A 266 15.12 -0.65 -1.67
CA LYS A 266 15.17 0.27 -2.81
C LYS A 266 16.47 1.07 -2.86
N GLY A 267 17.30 0.98 -1.83
CA GLY A 267 18.47 1.83 -1.62
C GLY A 267 18.08 3.19 -1.05
N LYS A 268 19.08 4.02 -0.75
CA LYS A 268 18.82 5.44 -0.43
C LYS A 268 18.54 6.16 -1.73
N GLU A 269 17.39 6.81 -1.87
CA GLU A 269 17.19 7.78 -2.95
C GLU A 269 18.22 8.91 -2.74
N GLU A 270 19.17 9.03 -3.66
CA GLU A 270 19.95 10.26 -3.78
C GLU A 270 18.95 11.36 -4.10
N THR A 271 18.71 12.24 -3.13
CA THR A 271 17.93 13.43 -3.37
C THR A 271 18.75 14.28 -4.33
N THR A 272 18.48 14.19 -5.63
CA THR A 272 18.99 15.15 -6.59
C THR A 272 18.33 16.48 -6.24
N GLN A 273 18.95 17.21 -5.30
CA GLN A 273 18.71 18.62 -5.15
C GLN A 273 19.01 19.22 -6.53
N SER A 274 17.97 19.73 -7.18
CA SER A 274 18.10 20.71 -8.24
C SER A 274 18.88 21.89 -7.68
N VAL A 275 20.21 21.82 -7.79
CA VAL A 275 21.07 22.98 -7.62
C VAL A 275 20.66 23.95 -8.71
N GLY A 276 19.85 24.93 -8.34
CA GLY A 276 19.50 26.05 -9.18
C GLY A 276 20.80 26.69 -9.67
N ILE A 277 20.92 26.80 -10.99
CA ILE A 277 21.93 27.64 -11.62
C ILE A 277 21.51 29.08 -11.30
N GLU A 278 21.92 29.60 -10.14
CA GLU A 278 21.93 31.04 -9.91
C GLU A 278 23.12 31.64 -10.66
N THR A 279 22.76 32.56 -11.53
CA THR A 279 23.61 33.29 -12.45
C THR A 279 24.60 34.17 -11.69
N VAL A 280 25.90 33.83 -11.71
CA VAL A 280 26.96 34.76 -11.30
C VAL A 280 27.18 35.78 -12.43
N LEU A 281 26.37 36.84 -12.43
CA LEU A 281 26.66 38.09 -13.13
C LEU A 281 26.66 39.22 -12.10
N SER A 282 27.78 39.41 -11.41
CA SER A 282 28.17 40.72 -10.82
C SER A 282 29.55 40.65 -10.14
N SER A 283 30.63 40.69 -10.92
CA SER A 283 31.95 41.00 -10.38
C SER A 283 32.89 41.68 -11.38
N THR A 284 32.35 42.55 -12.25
CA THR A 284 33.18 43.37 -13.15
C THR A 284 32.76 44.83 -13.21
N GLN A 285 32.40 45.45 -12.08
CA GLN A 285 32.37 46.92 -11.97
C GLN A 285 32.66 47.36 -10.53
N ASN A 286 33.93 47.28 -10.09
CA ASN A 286 34.45 48.23 -9.10
C ASN A 286 35.98 48.18 -9.00
N SER A 287 36.66 48.77 -9.99
CA SER A 287 38.03 49.26 -9.79
C SER A 287 38.36 50.37 -10.79
N LYS A 288 37.59 51.48 -10.72
CA LYS A 288 37.96 52.77 -11.31
C LYS A 288 37.48 53.88 -10.39
N SER A 289 38.21 54.09 -9.30
CA SER A 289 38.57 55.42 -8.78
C SER A 289 39.23 55.25 -7.43
N LYS A 290 40.56 55.30 -7.41
CA LYS A 290 41.29 55.92 -6.30
C LYS A 290 42.65 56.41 -6.81
N ILE A 291 42.67 57.71 -7.10
CA ILE A 291 43.69 58.66 -6.63
C ILE A 291 45.11 58.44 -7.20
N GLN A 292 45.30 59.05 -8.38
CA GLN A 292 46.24 60.15 -8.61
C GLN A 292 47.13 60.54 -7.40
N ASN A 293 48.40 60.12 -7.41
CA ASN A 293 49.52 61.00 -7.01
C ASN A 293 50.89 60.42 -7.34
N ARG A 294 51.78 61.33 -7.76
CA ARG A 294 53.25 61.23 -7.97
C ARG A 294 53.74 60.71 -9.33
N LEU A 295 53.85 61.64 -10.28
CA LEU A 295 55.07 61.79 -11.08
C LEU A 295 56.15 62.45 -10.20
N THR A 296 57.38 61.93 -10.24
CA THR A 296 58.65 62.66 -10.54
C THR A 296 59.86 61.75 -10.26
N ALA A 297 60.44 61.21 -11.35
CA ALA A 297 61.88 61.05 -11.69
C ALA A 297 62.89 60.36 -10.73
N PRO A 298 64.09 59.96 -11.21
CA PRO A 298 64.45 59.20 -12.43
C PRO A 298 65.36 57.97 -12.07
N PRO A 299 65.91 57.20 -13.04
CA PRO A 299 66.61 55.94 -12.77
C PRO A 299 68.12 56.15 -12.55
N ASP A 300 68.79 55.20 -11.89
CA ASP A 300 70.06 54.62 -12.34
C ASP A 300 70.64 53.59 -11.34
N VAL A 301 71.28 52.57 -11.95
CA VAL A 301 72.16 51.49 -11.44
C VAL A 301 71.48 50.24 -10.84
#